data_AF-A0A9E1JW08-F1
#
_entry.id   AF-A0A9E1JW08-F1
#
_cell.length_a   1.000
_cell.length_b   1.000
_cell.length_c   1.000
_cell.angle_alpha   90.00
_cell.angle_beta   90.00
_cell.angle_gamma   90.00
#
_symmetry.space_group_name_H-M   'P 1'
#
loop_
_entity.id
_entity.type
_entity.pdbx_description
1 polymer ?
#
loop_
_entity_poly.entity_id
_entity_poly.type
_entity_poly.pdbx_seq_one_letter_code
_entity_poly.pdbx_strand_id
1 'polypeptide(L)' 'MTFSFTEKKRIRKDFGKQDSALDVPDLLTLQVGSYDHFLQSDIDP' A
#
# COMPACT_ATOMS: atom_id res chain seq x y z
N MET A 1 2.90 -11.32 -15.10
CA MET A 1 3.64 -10.44 -14.17
C MET A 1 4.41 -9.40 -14.97
N THR A 2 3.89 -8.18 -15.04
CA THR A 2 4.63 -7.04 -15.59
C THR A 2 5.50 -6.46 -14.49
N PHE A 3 6.81 -6.75 -14.51
CA PHE A 3 7.75 -6.23 -13.51
C PHE A 3 7.96 -4.72 -13.66
N SER A 4 8.08 -4.02 -12.55
CA SER A 4 8.50 -2.62 -12.50
C SER A 4 9.97 -2.47 -12.92
N PHE A 5 10.39 -1.23 -13.23
CA PHE A 5 11.77 -0.96 -13.65
C PHE A 5 12.81 -1.40 -12.59
N THR A 6 12.49 -1.24 -11.31
CA THR A 6 13.39 -1.62 -10.21
C THR A 6 13.36 -3.12 -9.92
N GLU A 7 12.20 -3.77 -10.05
CA GLU A 7 12.07 -5.23 -9.91
C GLU A 7 12.85 -5.97 -10.99
N LYS A 8 12.83 -5.47 -12.24
CA LYS A 8 13.61 -6.04 -13.34
C LYS A 8 15.12 -6.04 -13.06
N LYS A 9 15.62 -5.10 -12.27
CA LYS A 9 17.05 -5.03 -11.92
C LYS A 9 17.48 -6.16 -10.99
N ARG A 10 16.59 -6.69 -10.15
CA ARG A 10 16.88 -7.83 -9.25
C ARG A 10 15.60 -8.57 -8.88
N ILE A 11 15.34 -9.65 -9.61
CA ILE A 11 14.19 -10.53 -9.37
C ILE A 11 14.45 -11.38 -8.12
N ARG A 12 13.60 -11.24 -7.09
CA ARG A 12 13.58 -12.12 -5.94
C ARG A 12 12.69 -13.32 -6.25
N LYS A 13 13.24 -14.54 -6.11
CA LYS A 13 12.45 -15.76 -6.24
C LYS A 13 11.54 -15.92 -5.03
N ASP A 14 10.25 -16.09 -5.29
CA ASP A 14 9.24 -16.47 -4.30
C ASP A 14 9.03 -18.00 -4.34
N PHE A 15 8.80 -18.61 -3.18
CA PHE A 15 8.50 -20.03 -3.01
C PHE A 15 7.09 -20.28 -2.46
N GLY A 16 6.31 -19.22 -2.24
CA GLY A 16 4.89 -19.32 -1.90
C GLY A 16 4.12 -20.10 -2.96
N LYS A 17 3.25 -21.01 -2.52
CA LYS A 17 2.40 -21.81 -3.43
C LYS A 17 1.05 -21.16 -3.69
N GLN A 18 0.64 -20.27 -2.81
CA GLN A 18 -0.65 -19.60 -2.85
C GLN A 18 -0.41 -18.12 -3.14
N ASP A 19 -1.12 -17.59 -4.12
CA ASP A 19 -1.11 -16.18 -4.41
C ASP A 19 -1.77 -15.40 -3.27
N SER A 20 -1.30 -14.17 -3.04
CA SER A 20 -1.97 -13.29 -2.08
C SER A 20 -3.39 -13.01 -2.56
N ALA A 21 -4.38 -13.26 -1.70
CA ALA A 21 -5.79 -13.01 -2.03
C ALA A 21 -6.11 -11.52 -2.13
N LEU A 22 -5.36 -10.69 -1.39
CA LEU A 22 -5.49 -9.24 -1.35
C LEU A 22 -4.09 -8.61 -1.36
N ASP A 23 -3.99 -7.43 -1.94
CA ASP A 23 -2.77 -6.63 -1.88
C ASP A 23 -2.53 -6.10 -0.46
N VAL A 24 -1.26 -5.85 -0.14
CA VAL A 24 -0.89 -5.27 1.15
C VAL A 24 -1.42 -3.84 1.22
N PRO A 25 -2.25 -3.50 2.23
CA PRO A 25 -2.75 -2.13 2.38
C PRO A 25 -1.62 -1.18 2.79
N ASP A 26 -1.82 0.11 2.58
CA ASP A 26 -0.90 1.12 3.10
C ASP A 26 -0.90 1.10 4.64
N LEU A 27 0.28 0.87 5.20
CA LEU A 27 0.50 0.63 6.63
C LEU A 27 0.32 1.89 7.48
N LEU A 28 0.32 3.08 6.86
CA LEU A 28 0.19 4.37 7.54
C LEU A 28 -1.21 4.98 7.42
N THR A 29 -2.12 4.30 6.74
CA THR A 29 -3.51 4.75 6.50
C THR A 29 -4.20 5.22 7.77
N LEU A 30 -4.06 4.48 8.88
CA LEU A 30 -4.68 4.84 10.15
C LEU A 30 -4.13 6.15 10.72
N GLN A 31 -2.82 6.38 10.61
CA GLN A 31 -2.18 7.58 11.16
C GLN A 31 -2.54 8.82 10.33
N VAL A 32 -2.44 8.71 9.01
CA VAL A 32 -2.78 9.79 8.08
C VAL A 32 -4.27 10.12 8.19
N GLY A 33 -5.14 9.10 8.10
CA GLY A 33 -6.58 9.30 8.19
C GLY A 33 -7.05 9.85 9.54
N SER A 34 -6.40 9.46 10.65
CA SER A 34 -6.70 10.06 11.96
C SER A 34 -6.35 11.55 12.02
N TYR A 35 -5.27 11.96 11.39
CA TYR A 35 -4.84 13.35 11.37
C TYR A 35 -5.70 14.20 10.43
N ASP A 36 -6.04 13.67 9.26
CA ASP A 36 -6.94 14.33 8.30
C ASP A 36 -8.33 14.58 8.93
N HIS A 37 -8.87 13.58 9.63
CA HIS A 37 -10.14 13.74 10.36
C HIS A 37 -10.04 14.78 11.48
N PHE A 38 -8.88 14.88 12.16
CA PHE A 38 -8.66 15.92 13.16
C PHE A 38 -8.65 17.32 12.55
N LEU A 39 -8.08 17.48 11.35
CA LEU A 39 -8.02 18.77 10.64
C LEU A 39 -9.36 19.22 10.07
N GLN A 40 -10.37 18.32 9.99
CA GLN A 40 -11.73 18.63 9.52
C GLN A 40 -11.75 19.34 8.16
N SER A 41 -10.80 19.04 7.28
CA SER A 41 -10.58 19.77 6.03
C SER A 41 -11.75 19.67 5.04
N ASP A 42 -12.60 18.65 5.21
CA ASP A 42 -13.78 18.40 4.38
C ASP A 42 -15.10 18.82 5.05
N ILE A 43 -15.05 19.54 6.17
CA ILE A 43 -16.24 20.02 6.90
C ILE A 43 -16.30 21.54 6.77
N ASP A 44 -17.32 22.04 6.06
CA ASP A 44 -17.64 23.47 6.05
C ASP A 44 -18.13 23.92 7.44
N PRO A 45 -17.77 25.14 7.88
CA PRO A 45 -17.96 25.62 9.26
C PRO A 45 -19.42 25.78 9.71
#